data_AF-A0A158DRD6-F1
#
_entry.id   AF-A0A158DRD6-F1
#
_cell.length_a   1.000
_cell.length_b   1.000
_cell.length_c   1.000
_cell.angle_alpha   90.00
_cell.angle_beta   90.00
_cell.angle_gamma   90.00
#
_symmetry.space_group_name_H-M   'P 1'
#
loop_
_entity.id
_entity.type
_entity.pdbx_description
1 polymer ?
#
loop_
_entity_poly.entity_id
_entity_poly.type
_entity_poly.pdbx_seq_one_letter_code
_entity_poly.pdbx_strand_id
1 'polypeptide(L)' 'MMKEFFKALAGDVASGKAKVAWEEKGLAVQKRLVGAYGMTSDTLVEQLKKRSLLLRAHGNDICIVERAGRLISERPAA' A
#
# COMPACT_ATOMS: atom_id res chain seq x y z
N MET A 1 -4.97 12.05 6.04
CA MET A 1 -5.30 11.30 4.79
C MET A 1 -4.38 10.09 4.60
N MET A 2 -3.07 10.22 4.32
CA MET A 2 -2.22 9.03 4.09
C MET A 2 -2.01 8.15 5.35
N LYS A 3 -1.83 8.76 6.53
CA LYS A 3 -1.74 8.04 7.81
C LYS A 3 -3.00 7.22 8.10
N GLU A 4 -4.17 7.82 7.89
CA GLU A 4 -5.46 7.14 8.05
C GLU A 4 -5.62 6.00 7.05
N PHE A 5 -5.21 6.20 5.79
CA PHE A 5 -5.18 5.13 4.79
C PHE A 5 -4.29 3.95 5.21
N PHE A 6 -3.06 4.20 5.67
CA PHE A 6 -2.16 3.12 6.12
C PHE A 6 -2.73 2.40 7.33
N LYS A 7 -3.30 3.14 8.29
CA LYS A 7 -3.93 2.57 9.48
C LYS A 7 -5.13 1.69 9.13
N ALA A 8 -6.01 2.18 8.25
CA ALA A 8 -7.19 1.43 7.80
C ALA A 8 -6.78 0.18 7.01
N LEU A 9 -5.86 0.32 6.07
CA LEU A 9 -5.34 -0.80 5.28
C LEU A 9 -4.65 -1.84 6.15
N ALA A 10 -3.84 -1.42 7.14
CA ALA A 10 -3.19 -2.34 8.09
C ALA A 10 -4.23 -3.13 8.90
N GLY A 11 -5.29 -2.46 9.38
CA GLY A 11 -6.39 -3.12 10.08
C GLY A 11 -7.16 -4.12 9.21
N ASP A 12 -7.40 -3.79 7.95
CA ASP A 12 -8.08 -4.68 7.01
C ASP A 12 -7.20 -5.86 6.59
N VAL A 13 -5.89 -5.67 6.44
CA VAL A 13 -4.95 -6.77 6.19
C VAL A 13 -4.88 -7.69 7.40
N ALA A 14 -4.76 -7.14 8.61
CA ALA A 14 -4.71 -7.92 9.85
C ALA A 14 -6.00 -8.71 10.10
N SER A 15 -7.16 -8.18 9.69
CA SER A 15 -8.45 -8.86 9.79
C SER A 15 -8.80 -9.74 8.58
N GLY A 16 -7.90 -9.85 7.58
CA GLY A 16 -8.08 -10.66 6.38
C GLY A 16 -9.08 -10.10 5.36
N LYS A 17 -9.57 -8.87 5.56
CA LYS A 17 -10.49 -8.17 4.64
C LYS A 17 -9.79 -7.62 3.40
N ALA A 18 -8.50 -7.31 3.53
CA ALA A 18 -7.66 -6.84 2.43
C ALA A 18 -6.48 -7.79 2.22
N LYS A 19 -6.07 -7.96 0.96
CA LYS A 19 -4.86 -8.72 0.61
C LYS A 19 -3.84 -7.78 0.00
N VAL A 20 -2.60 -7.92 0.46
CA VAL A 20 -1.40 -7.26 -0.05
C VAL A 20 -0.35 -8.33 -0.33
N ALA A 21 0.61 -8.03 -1.20
CA ALA A 21 1.67 -8.97 -1.55
C ALA A 21 3.04 -8.32 -1.35
N TRP A 22 3.96 -9.03 -0.70
CA TRP A 22 5.36 -8.63 -0.66
C TRP A 22 6.04 -8.99 -1.98
N GLU A 23 6.61 -7.98 -2.63
CA GLU A 23 7.55 -8.12 -3.73
C GLU A 23 8.99 -8.01 -3.19
N GLU A 24 9.99 -8.22 -4.05
CA GLU A 24 11.40 -8.20 -3.66
C GLU A 24 11.79 -6.93 -2.87
N LYS A 25 11.29 -5.76 -3.28
CA LYS A 25 11.71 -4.45 -2.75
C LYS A 25 10.58 -3.62 -2.12
N GLY A 26 9.38 -4.17 -2.02
CA GLY A 26 8.21 -3.38 -1.60
C GLY A 26 6.95 -4.20 -1.37
N LEU A 27 5.91 -3.50 -0.91
CA LEU A 27 4.59 -4.06 -0.69
C LEU A 27 3.64 -3.60 -1.80
N ALA A 28 3.12 -4.56 -2.56
CA ALA A 28 2.14 -4.33 -3.61
C ALA A 28 0.73 -4.21 -3.03
N VAL A 29 0.05 -3.13 -3.42
CA VAL A 29 -1.35 -2.83 -3.12
C VAL A 29 -2.12 -2.67 -4.42
N GLN A 30 -3.23 -3.39 -4.57
CA GLN A 30 -4.06 -3.30 -5.77
C GLN A 30 -4.80 -1.96 -5.84
N LYS A 31 -4.79 -1.31 -7.00
CA LYS A 31 -5.48 -0.03 -7.25
C LYS A 31 -6.96 -0.07 -6.92
N ARG A 32 -7.64 -1.19 -7.20
CA ARG A 32 -9.07 -1.37 -6.89
C ARG A 32 -9.37 -1.29 -5.39
N LEU A 33 -8.42 -1.69 -4.54
CA LEU A 33 -8.57 -1.67 -3.10
C LEU A 33 -8.54 -0.23 -2.56
N VAL A 34 -7.75 0.65 -3.21
CA VAL A 34 -7.58 2.06 -2.81
C VAL A 34 -8.92 2.81 -2.76
N GLY A 35 -9.82 2.52 -3.70
CA GLY A 35 -11.15 3.15 -3.77
C GLY A 35 -12.01 2.91 -2.53
N ALA A 36 -11.86 1.76 -1.86
CA ALA A 36 -12.61 1.45 -0.64
C ALA A 36 -12.23 2.37 0.54
N TYR A 37 -11.10 3.07 0.46
CA TYR A 37 -10.61 4.00 1.49
C TYR A 37 -10.90 5.47 1.16
N GLY A 38 -11.81 5.74 0.22
CA GLY A 38 -12.24 7.10 -0.11
C GLY A 38 -11.19 7.93 -0.85
N MET A 39 -10.25 7.30 -1.56
CA MET A 39 -9.31 8.00 -2.44
C MET A 39 -9.10 7.27 -3.76
N THR A 40 -8.67 8.01 -4.78
CA THR A 40 -8.30 7.40 -6.07
C THR A 40 -6.89 6.83 -6.03
N SER A 41 -6.63 5.86 -6.91
CA SER A 41 -5.29 5.31 -7.09
C SER A 41 -4.27 6.38 -7.50
N ASP A 42 -4.64 7.32 -8.39
CA ASP A 42 -3.77 8.43 -8.80
C ASP A 42 -3.43 9.36 -7.62
N THR A 43 -4.42 9.66 -6.76
CA THR A 43 -4.19 10.44 -5.55
C THR A 43 -3.19 9.73 -4.63
N LEU A 44 -3.34 8.42 -4.43
CA LEU A 44 -2.39 7.64 -3.63
C LEU A 44 -0.98 7.67 -4.23
N VAL A 45 -0.86 7.43 -5.55
CA VAL A 45 0.41 7.47 -6.28
C VAL A 45 1.11 8.81 -6.07
N GLU A 46 0.41 9.92 -6.27
CA GLU A 46 0.98 11.27 -6.09
C GLU A 46 1.39 11.54 -4.64
N GLN A 47 0.60 11.10 -3.66
CA GLN A 47 0.95 11.26 -2.25
C GLN A 47 2.20 10.44 -1.86
N LEU A 48 2.34 9.22 -2.39
CA LEU A 48 3.50 8.36 -2.17
C LEU A 48 4.75 8.93 -2.84
N LYS A 49 4.66 9.42 -4.10
CA LYS A 49 5.76 10.10 -4.79
C LYS A 49 6.29 11.29 -4.00
N LYS A 50 5.41 12.18 -3.55
CA LYS A 50 5.76 13.39 -2.77
C LYS A 50 6.54 13.11 -1.49
N ARG A 51 6.47 11.88 -0.95
CA ARG A 51 7.13 11.46 0.29
C ARG A 51 8.23 10.42 0.09
N SER A 52 8.60 10.15 -1.17
CA SER A 52 9.57 9.10 -1.51
C SER A 52 9.17 7.73 -0.92
N LEU A 53 7.87 7.41 -1.01
CA LEU A 53 7.30 6.14 -0.55
C LEU A 53 6.80 5.26 -1.71
N LEU A 54 6.78 5.78 -2.94
CA LEU A 54 6.43 5.00 -4.12
C LEU A 54 7.67 4.25 -4.63
N LEU A 55 7.57 2.92 -4.75
CA LEU A 55 8.56 2.11 -5.46
C LEU A 55 8.21 2.03 -6.96
N ARG A 56 6.96 1.70 -7.27
CA ARG A 56 6.45 1.57 -8.64
C ARG A 56 4.94 1.76 -8.67
N ALA A 57 4.40 2.30 -9.75
CA ALA A 57 2.98 2.18 -10.08
C ALA A 57 2.86 1.63 -11.51
N HIS A 58 2.37 0.41 -11.67
CA HIS A 58 2.32 -0.25 -12.98
C HIS A 58 1.13 -1.21 -13.05
N GLY A 59 0.40 -1.18 -14.17
CA GLY A 59 -0.82 -1.97 -14.33
C GLY A 59 -1.81 -1.71 -13.18
N ASN A 60 -2.20 -2.79 -12.51
CA ASN A 60 -3.17 -2.77 -11.41
C ASN A 60 -2.55 -2.60 -10.02
N ASP A 61 -1.22 -2.49 -9.92
CA ASP A 61 -0.53 -2.48 -8.64
C ASP A 61 0.18 -1.15 -8.38
N ILE A 62 0.16 -0.76 -7.11
CA ILE A 62 0.96 0.32 -6.53
C ILE A 62 1.90 -0.37 -5.55
N CYS A 63 3.19 -0.35 -5.85
CA CYS A 63 4.21 -0.92 -4.99
C CYS A 63 4.79 0.18 -4.11
N ILE A 64 4.63 0.01 -2.79
CA ILE A 64 5.09 0.91 -1.74
C ILE A 64 6.48 0.43 -1.30
N VAL A 65 7.42 1.34 -1.07
CA VAL A 65 8.77 0.97 -0.60
C VAL A 65 8.71 0.17 0.70
N GLU A 66 9.67 -0.73 0.89
CA GLU A 66 9.68 -1.67 2.03
C GLU A 66 9.42 -1.02 3.39
N ARG A 67 10.12 0.08 3.70
CA ARG A 67 9.98 0.78 4.99
C ARG A 67 8.54 1.17 5.32
N ALA A 68 7.75 1.53 4.30
CA ALA A 68 6.35 1.91 4.45
C ALA A 68 5.42 0.69 4.39
N GLY A 69 5.75 -0.32 3.57
CA GLY A 69 5.03 -1.59 3.55
C GLY A 69 5.03 -2.29 4.91
N ARG A 70 6.13 -2.21 5.66
CA ARG A 70 6.25 -2.78 7.03
C ARG A 70 5.30 -2.14 8.05
N LEU A 71 4.74 -0.96 7.76
CA LEU A 71 3.71 -0.32 8.59
C LEU A 71 2.31 -0.88 8.33
N ILE A 72 2.14 -1.64 7.23
CA ILE A 72 0.85 -2.20 6.79
C ILE A 72 0.79 -3.70 7.09
N SER A 73 1.86 -4.43 6.85
CA SER A 73 1.93 -5.87 7.03
C SER A 73 3.35 -6.27 7.43
N GLU A 74 3.49 -7.26 8.31
CA GLU A 74 4.80 -7.82 8.60
C GLU A 74 5.39 -8.47 7.34
N ARG A 75 6.68 -8.27 7.11
CA ARG A 75 7.40 -8.96 6.01
C ARG A 75 7.77 -10.35 6.51
N PRO A 76 7.28 -11.44 5.89
CA PRO A 76 7.71 -12.78 6.24
C PRO A 76 9.24 -12.84 6.18
N ALA A 77 9.86 -13.45 7.19
CA ALA A 77 11.26 -13.83 7.09
C ALA A 77 11.37 -14.81 5.91
N ALA A 78 12.25 -14.48 4.95
CA ALA A 78 12.54 -15.32 3.81
C ALA A 78 13.13 -16.67 4.27
#